data_AF-A0A958N9T6-F1
#
_entry.id   AF-A0A958N9T6-F1
#
_cell.length_a   1.000
_cell.length_b   1.000
_cell.length_c   1.000
_cell.angle_alpha   90.00
_cell.angle_beta   90.00
_cell.angle_gamma   90.00
#
_symmetry.space_group_name_H-M   'P 1'
#
loop_
_entity.id
_entity.type
_entity.pdbx_description
1 polymer ?
#
loop_
_entity_poly.entity_id
_entity_poly.type
_entity_poly.pdbx_seq_one_letter_code
_entity_poly.pdbx_strand_id
1 'polypeptide(L)'
;NLEGEEDQYIVIRDYLKNLHHGVRVRVLMNQNRESIGLIMSPNGETELKGFQSNAAIIEGRLVPISNGGHIKYDSRLTLKKNQASYIPKNSSSTFVITPSASGIQIRQLSGFRVQSLSPIEVESLKFPNPAFVALKRVERFFVDRTTDPFYQQALKSIEKAIEDLKFGGALPAEMIPTYENARLIVEEVYNDDRLLKMLLRDLFQLMDKVDQYEQDQTQQVHSPNRTI
;
A
#
# COMPACT_ATOMS: atom_id res chain seq x y z
N ASN A 1 -21.48 18.14 3.46
CA ASN A 1 -20.85 17.52 2.26
C ASN A 1 -20.84 15.99 2.28
N LEU A 2 -21.72 15.32 3.03
CA LEU A 2 -21.88 13.86 2.94
C LEU A 2 -22.76 13.44 1.74
N GLU A 3 -23.65 14.32 1.28
CA GLU A 3 -24.58 14.04 0.17
C GLU A 3 -23.86 13.69 -1.15
N GLY A 4 -22.74 14.34 -1.46
CA GLY A 4 -22.01 14.07 -2.71
C GLY A 4 -21.31 12.70 -2.75
N GLU A 5 -21.03 12.07 -1.60
CA GLU A 5 -20.35 10.78 -1.53
C GLU A 5 -21.33 9.62 -1.84
N GLU A 6 -22.58 9.73 -1.41
CA GLU A 6 -23.63 8.76 -1.73
C GLU A 6 -23.96 8.77 -3.23
N ASP A 7 -24.03 9.96 -3.85
CA ASP A 7 -24.29 10.10 -5.28
C ASP A 7 -23.20 9.45 -6.13
N GLN A 8 -21.92 9.67 -5.79
CA GLN A 8 -20.81 9.08 -6.51
C GLN A 8 -20.82 7.54 -6.42
N TYR A 9 -21.10 7.02 -5.23
CA TYR A 9 -21.23 5.58 -5.01
C TYR A 9 -22.32 4.96 -5.91
N ILE A 10 -23.49 5.60 -5.97
CA ILE A 10 -24.62 5.12 -6.79
C ILE A 10 -24.24 5.13 -8.27
N VAL A 11 -23.68 6.23 -8.77
CA VAL A 11 -23.27 6.38 -10.18
C VAL A 11 -22.26 5.30 -10.58
N ILE A 12 -21.22 5.06 -9.77
CA ILE A 12 -20.19 4.05 -10.07
C ILE A 12 -20.78 2.64 -10.02
N ARG A 13 -21.56 2.34 -8.97
CA ARG A 13 -22.16 1.01 -8.80
C ARG A 13 -23.07 0.67 -9.98
N ASP A 14 -23.91 1.61 -10.39
CA ASP A 14 -24.88 1.39 -11.46
C ASP A 14 -24.18 1.32 -12.82
N TYR A 15 -23.15 2.16 -13.05
CA TYR A 15 -22.26 2.06 -14.20
C TYR A 15 -21.63 0.67 -14.33
N LEU A 16 -21.04 0.15 -13.24
CA LEU A 16 -20.38 -1.16 -13.23
C LEU A 16 -21.37 -2.32 -13.43
N LYS A 17 -22.55 -2.26 -12.82
CA LYS A 17 -23.61 -3.27 -13.00
C LYS A 17 -24.13 -3.32 -14.44
N ASN A 18 -24.23 -2.16 -15.10
CA ASN A 18 -24.65 -2.10 -16.50
C ASN A 18 -23.56 -2.63 -17.44
N LEU A 19 -22.28 -2.41 -17.11
CA LEU A 19 -21.16 -2.89 -17.92
C LEU A 19 -20.90 -4.39 -17.78
N HIS A 20 -21.22 -4.96 -16.60
CA HIS A 20 -20.91 -6.35 -16.28
C HIS A 20 -22.19 -7.08 -15.83
N HIS A 21 -22.71 -7.97 -16.66
CA HIS A 21 -23.89 -8.78 -16.33
C HIS A 21 -23.52 -10.00 -15.47
N GLY A 22 -24.32 -10.29 -14.45
CA GLY A 22 -24.17 -11.49 -13.62
C GLY A 22 -23.00 -11.46 -12.63
N VAL A 23 -22.32 -10.32 -12.47
CA VAL A 23 -21.22 -10.15 -11.50
C VAL A 23 -21.72 -9.52 -10.20
N ARG A 24 -20.97 -9.73 -9.12
CA ARG A 24 -21.16 -8.98 -7.87
C ARG A 24 -20.29 -7.74 -7.90
N VAL A 25 -20.87 -6.59 -7.60
CA VAL A 25 -20.16 -5.31 -7.56
C VAL A 25 -20.22 -4.74 -6.14
N ARG A 26 -19.07 -4.31 -5.62
CA ARG A 26 -18.95 -3.50 -4.41
C ARG A 26 -18.13 -2.27 -4.73
N VAL A 27 -18.57 -1.10 -4.30
CA VAL A 27 -17.78 0.13 -4.43
C VAL A 27 -17.25 0.50 -3.06
N LEU A 28 -15.97 0.83 -2.99
CA LEU A 28 -15.23 1.22 -1.80
C LEU A 28 -14.71 2.62 -2.02
N MET A 29 -14.66 3.45 -0.98
CA MET A 29 -14.08 4.79 -1.07
C MET A 29 -12.83 4.85 -0.19
N ASN A 30 -11.76 5.41 -0.73
CA ASN A 30 -10.54 5.64 0.03
C ASN A 30 -10.57 7.02 0.72
N GLN A 31 -9.58 7.29 1.59
CA GLN A 31 -9.47 8.57 2.30
C GLN A 31 -9.23 9.77 1.37
N ASN A 32 -8.74 9.53 0.15
CA ASN A 32 -8.53 10.56 -0.87
C ASN A 32 -9.80 10.82 -1.70
N ARG A 33 -10.96 10.25 -1.30
CA ARG A 33 -12.23 10.30 -2.05
C ARG A 33 -12.17 9.68 -3.46
N GLU A 34 -11.18 8.83 -3.70
CA GLU A 34 -11.17 7.99 -4.89
C GLU A 34 -12.04 6.76 -4.60
N SER A 35 -12.80 6.36 -5.61
CA SER A 35 -13.67 5.20 -5.53
C SER A 35 -13.01 4.01 -6.21
N ILE A 36 -13.09 2.84 -5.59
CA ILE A 36 -12.59 1.57 -6.11
C ILE A 36 -13.79 0.65 -6.30
N GLY A 37 -14.09 0.30 -7.55
CA GLY A 37 -15.04 -0.74 -7.89
C GLY A 37 -14.40 -2.12 -7.80
N LEU A 38 -14.89 -2.95 -6.89
CA LEU A 38 -14.59 -4.38 -6.79
C LEU A 38 -15.65 -5.16 -7.55
N ILE A 39 -15.22 -5.87 -8.59
CA ILE A 39 -16.06 -6.65 -9.50
C ILE A 39 -15.67 -8.12 -9.32
N MET A 40 -16.61 -8.94 -8.89
CA MET A 40 -16.39 -10.36 -8.66
C MET A 40 -17.25 -11.19 -9.61
N SER A 41 -16.57 -11.93 -10.48
CA SER A 41 -17.18 -12.81 -11.47
C SER A 41 -17.69 -14.10 -10.81
N PRO A 42 -18.68 -14.80 -11.42
CA PRO A 42 -19.19 -16.07 -10.90
C PRO A 42 -18.15 -17.19 -10.75
N ASN A 43 -17.08 -17.14 -11.54
CA ASN A 43 -15.94 -18.06 -11.48
C ASN A 43 -14.94 -17.73 -10.36
N GLY A 44 -15.19 -16.68 -9.56
CA GLY A 44 -14.31 -16.22 -8.49
C GLY A 44 -13.21 -15.25 -8.95
N GLU A 45 -13.08 -14.97 -10.25
CA GLU A 45 -12.15 -13.93 -10.72
C GLU A 45 -12.56 -12.56 -10.19
N THR A 46 -11.58 -11.76 -9.82
CA THR A 46 -11.81 -10.46 -9.20
C THR A 46 -11.11 -9.37 -9.99
N GLU A 47 -11.84 -8.30 -10.32
CA GLU A 47 -11.31 -7.11 -10.96
C GLU A 47 -11.53 -5.91 -10.06
N LEU A 48 -10.50 -5.08 -9.92
CA LEU A 48 -10.56 -3.79 -9.27
C LEU A 48 -10.46 -2.71 -10.34
N LYS A 49 -11.32 -1.69 -10.26
CA LYS A 49 -11.26 -0.50 -11.12
C LYS A 49 -11.26 0.76 -10.27
N GLY A 50 -10.31 1.65 -10.51
CA GLY A 50 -10.24 2.95 -9.86
C GLY A 50 -11.00 4.03 -10.63
N PHE A 51 -11.67 4.90 -9.88
CA PHE A 51 -12.48 6.01 -10.37
C PHE A 51 -12.12 7.30 -9.64
N GLN A 52 -12.11 8.40 -10.39
CA GLN A 52 -11.95 9.74 -9.85
C GLN A 52 -13.23 10.19 -9.14
N SER A 53 -13.15 11.26 -8.34
CA SER A 53 -14.31 11.92 -7.73
C SER A 53 -15.26 12.55 -8.75
N ASN A 54 -14.79 12.75 -9.97
CA ASN A 54 -15.53 13.45 -11.02
C ASN A 54 -16.26 12.47 -11.94
N ALA A 55 -17.37 12.93 -12.51
CA ALA A 55 -18.13 12.25 -13.54
C ALA A 55 -18.31 13.17 -14.75
N ALA A 56 -18.52 12.57 -15.92
CA ALA A 56 -18.88 13.27 -17.15
C ALA A 56 -20.35 13.00 -17.48
N ILE A 57 -21.01 13.93 -18.18
CA ILE A 57 -22.32 13.68 -18.77
C ILE A 57 -22.10 13.19 -20.20
N ILE A 58 -22.49 11.95 -20.47
CA ILE A 58 -22.42 11.32 -21.80
C ILE A 58 -23.83 10.90 -22.18
N GLU A 59 -24.34 11.43 -23.29
CA GLU A 59 -25.70 11.12 -23.78
C GLU A 59 -26.79 11.31 -22.72
N GLY A 60 -26.68 12.39 -21.94
CA GLY A 60 -27.63 12.72 -20.87
C GLY A 60 -27.52 11.85 -19.61
N ARG A 61 -26.46 11.03 -19.47
CA ARG A 61 -26.22 10.19 -18.30
C ARG A 61 -24.91 10.56 -17.61
N LEU A 62 -24.88 10.50 -16.28
CA LEU A 62 -23.64 10.61 -15.51
C LEU A 62 -22.83 9.32 -15.67
N VAL A 63 -21.58 9.47 -16.11
CA VAL A 63 -20.62 8.39 -16.30
C VAL A 63 -19.37 8.69 -15.47
N PRO A 64 -18.95 7.79 -14.58
CA PRO A 64 -17.78 8.03 -13.74
C PRO A 64 -16.50 8.04 -14.59
N ILE A 65 -15.56 8.91 -14.23
CA ILE A 65 -14.27 8.99 -14.93
C ILE A 65 -13.31 7.99 -14.27
N SER A 66 -12.82 7.02 -15.05
CA SER A 66 -11.79 6.08 -14.56
C SER A 66 -10.47 6.82 -14.34
N ASN A 67 -9.77 6.50 -13.25
CA ASN A 67 -8.40 6.99 -13.02
C ASN A 67 -7.34 6.12 -13.74
N GLY A 68 -7.76 5.18 -14.60
CA GLY A 68 -6.89 4.25 -15.33
C GLY A 68 -6.39 3.06 -14.49
N GLY A 69 -6.65 3.06 -13.18
CA GLY A 69 -6.30 1.95 -12.32
C GLY A 69 -7.19 0.74 -12.59
N HIS A 70 -6.57 -0.39 -12.91
CA HIS A 70 -7.27 -1.67 -12.95
C HIS A 70 -6.37 -2.84 -12.57
N ILE A 71 -6.85 -3.71 -11.69
CA ILE A 71 -6.10 -4.88 -11.23
C ILE A 71 -6.96 -6.10 -11.44
N LYS A 72 -6.41 -7.15 -12.01
CA LYS A 72 -7.15 -8.40 -12.28
C LYS A 72 -6.51 -9.55 -11.53
N TYR A 73 -7.33 -10.28 -10.80
CA TYR A 73 -6.98 -11.46 -10.05
C TYR A 73 -7.74 -12.68 -10.59
N ASP A 74 -7.09 -13.84 -10.52
CA ASP A 74 -7.76 -15.12 -10.72
C ASP A 74 -8.61 -15.52 -9.49
N SER A 75 -9.24 -16.69 -9.56
CA SER A 75 -10.07 -17.22 -8.46
C SER A 75 -9.29 -17.61 -7.21
N ARG A 76 -7.95 -17.58 -7.26
CA ARG A 76 -7.04 -17.81 -6.12
C ARG A 76 -6.48 -16.48 -5.58
N LEU A 77 -7.04 -15.35 -6.00
CA LEU A 77 -6.56 -14.00 -5.65
C LEU A 77 -5.09 -13.77 -6.03
N THR A 78 -4.61 -14.44 -7.08
CA THR A 78 -3.29 -14.19 -7.67
C THR A 78 -3.45 -13.26 -8.88
N LEU A 79 -2.50 -12.34 -9.09
CA LEU A 79 -2.52 -11.48 -10.27
C LEU A 79 -2.66 -12.32 -11.55
N LYS A 80 -3.64 -11.97 -12.38
CA LYS A 80 -4.00 -12.73 -13.57
C LYS A 80 -2.84 -12.73 -14.57
N LYS A 81 -2.34 -13.92 -14.91
CA LYS A 81 -1.21 -14.10 -15.83
C LYS A 81 -1.53 -13.56 -17.22
N ASN A 82 -0.51 -13.06 -17.92
CA ASN A 82 -0.62 -12.52 -19.29
C ASN A 82 -1.60 -11.34 -19.42
N GLN A 83 -2.00 -10.72 -18.32
CA GLN A 83 -2.79 -9.50 -18.31
C GLN A 83 -2.07 -8.45 -17.49
N ALA A 84 -1.88 -7.28 -18.10
CA ALA A 84 -1.30 -6.14 -17.42
C ALA A 84 -2.29 -5.60 -16.38
N SER A 85 -1.81 -5.38 -15.16
CA SER A 85 -2.51 -4.63 -14.11
C SER A 85 -1.90 -3.24 -14.01
N TYR A 86 -2.75 -2.23 -13.90
CA TYR A 86 -2.39 -0.82 -13.86
C TYR A 86 -2.72 -0.28 -12.48
N ILE A 87 -1.70 0.12 -11.74
CA ILE A 87 -1.83 0.56 -10.35
C ILE A 87 -1.41 2.02 -10.29
N PRO A 88 -2.34 2.96 -10.05
CA PRO A 88 -2.00 4.36 -9.88
C PRO A 88 -1.01 4.51 -8.73
N LYS A 89 0.15 5.11 -8.99
CA LYS A 89 1.13 5.47 -7.97
C LYS A 89 0.77 6.84 -7.37
N ASN A 90 0.42 7.78 -8.25
CA ASN A 90 -0.05 9.13 -7.94
C ASN A 90 -0.84 9.68 -9.14
N SER A 91 -1.26 10.95 -9.07
CA SER A 91 -2.04 11.62 -10.13
C SER A 91 -1.37 11.68 -11.50
N SER A 92 -0.05 11.50 -11.57
CA SER A 92 0.74 11.60 -12.80
C SER A 92 1.44 10.31 -13.22
N SER A 93 1.35 9.23 -12.44
CA SER A 93 2.08 8.00 -12.75
C SER A 93 1.37 6.72 -12.33
N THR A 94 1.61 5.68 -13.12
CA THR A 94 0.97 4.38 -13.01
C THR A 94 2.00 3.27 -13.15
N PHE A 95 1.97 2.30 -12.25
CA PHE A 95 2.70 1.06 -12.44
C PHE A 95 1.92 0.11 -13.34
N VAL A 96 2.59 -0.45 -14.34
CA VAL A 96 2.08 -1.54 -15.16
C VAL A 96 2.80 -2.81 -14.74
N ILE A 97 2.04 -3.74 -14.17
CA ILE A 97 2.53 -5.02 -13.68
C ILE A 97 2.03 -6.11 -14.61
N THR A 98 2.95 -6.83 -15.25
CA THR A 98 2.62 -7.94 -16.14
C THR A 98 3.26 -9.21 -15.61
N PRO A 99 2.49 -10.10 -14.95
CA PRO A 99 2.98 -11.42 -14.57
C PRO A 99 3.27 -12.26 -15.82
N SER A 100 4.47 -12.82 -15.90
CA SER A 100 4.93 -13.72 -16.96
C SER A 100 5.26 -15.10 -16.40
N ALA A 101 5.73 -16.03 -17.25
CA ALA A 101 6.19 -17.34 -16.80
C ALA A 101 7.50 -17.29 -16.01
N SER A 102 8.36 -16.29 -16.27
CA SER A 102 9.70 -16.14 -15.68
C SER A 102 9.75 -15.18 -14.49
N GLY A 103 8.65 -14.48 -14.19
CA GLY A 103 8.61 -13.50 -13.10
C GLY A 103 7.53 -12.44 -13.32
N ILE A 104 7.84 -11.21 -12.91
CA ILE A 104 6.95 -10.06 -12.99
C ILE A 104 7.69 -8.93 -13.68
N GLN A 105 7.13 -8.44 -14.79
CA GLN A 105 7.58 -7.22 -15.44
C GLN A 105 6.88 -6.02 -14.81
N ILE A 106 7.65 -5.01 -14.41
CA ILE A 106 7.14 -3.76 -13.85
C ILE A 106 7.61 -2.62 -14.75
N ARG A 107 6.66 -1.78 -15.20
CA ARG A 107 6.94 -0.52 -15.89
C ARG A 107 6.29 0.63 -15.13
N GLN A 108 6.95 1.78 -15.08
CA GLN A 108 6.32 3.01 -14.59
C GLN A 108 6.01 3.91 -15.77
N LEU A 109 4.73 4.21 -15.98
CA LEU A 109 4.27 5.22 -16.93
C LEU A 109 4.13 6.54 -16.19
N SER A 110 4.67 7.65 -16.72
CA SER A 110 4.61 8.98 -16.08
C SER A 110 4.15 10.06 -17.06
N GLY A 111 2.92 10.56 -16.90
CA GLY A 111 2.36 11.69 -17.64
C GLY A 111 2.29 11.52 -19.17
N PHE A 112 2.28 12.66 -19.89
CA PHE A 112 2.27 12.74 -21.36
C PHE A 112 3.58 12.33 -22.04
N ARG A 113 4.65 12.11 -21.24
CA ARG A 113 5.88 11.55 -21.74
C ARG A 113 5.82 10.05 -21.56
N VAL A 114 5.54 9.34 -22.64
CA VAL A 114 5.88 7.92 -22.75
C VAL A 114 7.41 7.79 -22.84
N GLN A 115 8.13 8.32 -21.85
CA GLN A 115 9.46 7.83 -21.56
C GLN A 115 9.24 6.48 -20.91
N SER A 116 9.12 5.46 -21.77
CA SER A 116 9.12 4.07 -21.35
C SER A 116 10.46 3.82 -20.67
N LEU A 117 10.50 4.01 -19.35
CA LEU A 117 11.60 3.48 -18.55
C LEU A 117 11.69 1.98 -18.87
N SER A 118 12.91 1.49 -19.06
CA SER A 118 13.15 0.08 -19.35
C SER A 118 12.38 -0.77 -18.33
N PRO A 119 11.63 -1.80 -18.78
CA PRO A 119 10.92 -2.67 -17.86
C PRO A 119 11.90 -3.26 -16.86
N ILE A 120 11.53 -3.20 -15.59
CA ILE A 120 12.25 -3.88 -14.52
C ILE A 120 11.66 -5.28 -14.45
N GLU A 121 12.46 -6.28 -14.76
CA GLU A 121 12.11 -7.67 -14.51
C GLU A 121 12.52 -8.04 -13.09
N VAL A 122 11.55 -8.48 -12.30
CA VAL A 122 11.78 -9.03 -10.96
C VAL A 122 11.24 -10.45 -10.92
N GLU A 123 11.94 -11.34 -10.22
CA GLU A 123 11.45 -12.71 -9.99
C GLU A 123 10.14 -12.69 -9.19
N SER A 124 10.04 -11.77 -8.22
CA SER A 124 8.88 -11.62 -7.36
C SER A 124 8.68 -10.17 -6.93
N LEU A 125 7.41 -9.78 -6.77
CA LEU A 125 7.02 -8.49 -6.26
C LEU A 125 7.08 -8.55 -4.72
N LYS A 126 8.13 -7.97 -4.14
CA LYS A 126 8.40 -7.99 -2.70
C LYS A 126 8.60 -6.58 -2.16
N PHE A 127 8.27 -6.39 -0.89
CA PHE A 127 8.60 -5.16 -0.16
C PHE A 127 10.14 -5.00 -0.07
N PRO A 128 10.71 -3.77 -0.17
CA PRO A 128 10.07 -2.45 -0.21
C PRO A 128 9.78 -1.91 -1.63
N ASN A 129 9.58 -2.78 -2.63
CA ASN A 129 9.32 -2.31 -4.00
C ASN A 129 8.10 -1.37 -4.06
N PRO A 130 8.20 -0.17 -4.67
CA PRO A 130 7.08 0.78 -4.72
C PRO A 130 5.80 0.26 -5.39
N ALA A 131 5.93 -0.63 -6.38
CA ALA A 131 4.76 -1.26 -7.01
C ALA A 131 4.10 -2.29 -6.09
N PHE A 132 4.88 -2.97 -5.23
CA PHE A 132 4.34 -3.82 -4.16
C PHE A 132 3.55 -2.99 -3.14
N VAL A 133 4.11 -1.86 -2.70
CA VAL A 133 3.45 -0.94 -1.76
C VAL A 133 2.15 -0.40 -2.36
N ALA A 134 2.16 0.02 -3.62
CA ALA A 134 0.97 0.49 -4.32
C ALA A 134 -0.10 -0.60 -4.44
N LEU A 135 0.28 -1.85 -4.75
CA LEU A 135 -0.62 -2.99 -4.77
C LEU A 135 -1.27 -3.20 -3.39
N LYS A 136 -0.45 -3.23 -2.32
CA LYS A 136 -0.94 -3.45 -0.95
C LYS A 136 -1.87 -2.35 -0.46
N ARG A 137 -1.65 -1.09 -0.88
CA ARG A 137 -2.57 0.02 -0.61
C ARG A 137 -3.98 -0.23 -1.15
N VAL A 138 -4.11 -0.92 -2.28
CA VAL A 138 -5.41 -1.26 -2.85
C VAL A 138 -5.98 -2.51 -2.16
N GLU A 139 -5.14 -3.52 -1.91
CA GLU A 139 -5.54 -4.78 -1.27
C GLU A 139 -6.16 -4.60 0.11
N ARG A 140 -5.67 -3.64 0.90
CA ARG A 140 -6.16 -3.36 2.26
C ARG A 140 -7.67 -3.10 2.37
N PHE A 141 -8.33 -2.71 1.27
CA PHE A 141 -9.75 -2.38 1.27
C PHE A 141 -10.67 -3.59 1.17
N PHE A 142 -10.15 -4.74 0.72
CA PHE A 142 -10.95 -5.96 0.53
C PHE A 142 -10.31 -7.22 1.11
N VAL A 143 -9.02 -7.19 1.47
CA VAL A 143 -8.37 -8.26 2.21
C VAL A 143 -8.52 -8.01 3.71
N ASP A 144 -8.97 -9.04 4.44
CA ASP A 144 -9.04 -8.98 5.90
C ASP A 144 -7.63 -8.97 6.51
N ARG A 145 -7.33 -7.93 7.31
CA ARG A 145 -6.05 -7.71 7.98
C ARG A 145 -5.64 -8.87 8.90
N THR A 146 -6.61 -9.57 9.49
CA THR A 146 -6.35 -10.74 10.36
C THR A 146 -5.77 -11.92 9.57
N THR A 147 -6.03 -11.94 8.26
CA THR A 147 -5.59 -13.00 7.34
C THR A 147 -4.48 -12.56 6.37
N ASP A 148 -4.23 -11.26 6.23
CA ASP A 148 -3.18 -10.76 5.33
C ASP A 148 -1.78 -11.04 5.89
N PRO A 149 -0.97 -11.92 5.25
CA PRO A 149 0.37 -12.23 5.74
C PRO A 149 1.28 -11.01 5.81
N PHE A 150 1.09 -10.03 4.92
CA PHE A 150 1.90 -8.82 4.90
C PHE A 150 1.65 -7.93 6.13
N TYR A 151 0.38 -7.72 6.49
CA TYR A 151 0.00 -7.03 7.73
C TYR A 151 0.54 -7.77 8.96
N GLN A 152 0.32 -9.08 9.04
CA GLN A 152 0.75 -9.90 10.19
C GLN A 152 2.29 -9.89 10.35
N GLN A 153 3.03 -9.93 9.25
CA GLN A 153 4.49 -9.83 9.28
C GLN A 153 4.95 -8.45 9.77
N ALA A 154 4.33 -7.36 9.31
CA ALA A 154 4.65 -6.01 9.76
C ALA A 154 4.41 -5.86 11.27
N LEU A 155 3.23 -6.30 11.75
CA LEU A 155 2.87 -6.28 13.17
C LEU A 155 3.91 -7.02 14.02
N LYS A 156 4.21 -8.27 13.68
CA LYS A 156 5.20 -9.10 14.39
C LYS A 156 6.60 -8.49 14.37
N SER A 157 6.99 -7.87 13.25
CA SER A 157 8.32 -7.26 13.13
C SER A 157 8.46 -6.06 14.07
N ILE A 158 7.42 -5.23 14.19
CA ILE A 158 7.41 -4.08 15.10
C ILE A 158 7.36 -4.55 16.56
N GLU A 159 6.51 -5.52 16.87
CA GLU A 159 6.39 -6.07 18.23
C GLU A 159 7.71 -6.70 18.69
N LYS A 160 8.36 -7.49 17.84
CA LYS A 160 9.66 -8.07 18.12
C LYS A 160 10.73 -6.98 18.32
N ALA A 161 10.77 -5.97 17.46
CA ALA A 161 11.70 -4.84 17.60
C ALA A 161 11.53 -4.11 18.95
N ILE A 162 10.29 -3.90 19.39
CA ILE A 162 9.98 -3.32 20.70
C ILE A 162 10.46 -4.23 21.84
N GLU A 163 10.26 -5.55 21.72
CA GLU A 163 10.71 -6.53 22.69
C GLU A 163 12.24 -6.54 22.81
N ASP A 164 12.94 -6.60 21.67
CA ASP A 164 14.40 -6.61 21.60
C ASP A 164 15.00 -5.35 22.24
N LEU A 165 14.38 -4.16 22.06
CA LEU A 165 14.84 -2.91 22.71
C LEU A 165 14.50 -2.81 24.20
N LYS A 166 13.44 -3.48 24.67
CA LYS A 166 13.08 -3.47 26.10
C LYS A 166 14.05 -4.30 26.93
N PHE A 167 14.62 -5.36 26.34
CA PHE A 167 15.52 -6.28 27.02
C PHE A 167 16.99 -6.13 26.59
N GLY A 168 17.25 -5.50 25.45
CA GLY A 168 18.59 -5.23 24.91
C GLY A 168 19.21 -3.95 25.48
N GLY A 169 20.55 -3.94 25.58
CA GLY A 169 21.29 -2.77 26.03
C GLY A 169 21.66 -1.79 24.92
N ALA A 170 22.14 -2.30 23.78
CA ALA A 170 22.59 -1.49 22.64
C ALA A 170 21.60 -1.55 21.47
N LEU A 171 21.54 -0.49 20.66
CA LEU A 171 20.66 -0.42 19.49
C LEU A 171 21.18 -1.36 18.38
N PRO A 172 20.43 -2.42 17.99
CA PRO A 172 20.87 -3.31 16.91
C PRO A 172 20.91 -2.57 15.57
N ALA A 173 21.91 -2.86 14.72
CA ALA A 173 22.08 -2.18 13.43
C ALA A 173 20.88 -2.40 12.48
N GLU A 174 20.20 -3.54 12.60
CA GLU A 174 18.98 -3.87 11.87
C GLU A 174 17.74 -3.10 12.33
N MET A 175 17.81 -2.37 13.45
CA MET A 175 16.66 -1.69 14.02
C MET A 175 16.22 -0.48 13.19
N ILE A 176 17.18 0.29 12.67
CA ILE A 176 16.92 1.44 11.79
C ILE A 176 16.16 1.03 10.52
N PRO A 177 16.64 0.06 9.71
CA PRO A 177 15.89 -0.37 8.53
C PRO A 177 14.54 -1.02 8.88
N THR A 178 14.43 -1.69 10.03
CA THR A 178 13.15 -2.23 10.51
C THR A 178 12.16 -1.12 10.81
N TYR A 179 12.59 -0.06 11.48
CA TYR A 179 11.78 1.13 11.76
C TYR A 179 11.35 1.85 10.49
N GLU A 180 12.26 2.12 9.55
CA GLU A 180 11.93 2.80 8.29
C GLU A 180 10.96 1.98 7.44
N ASN A 181 11.13 0.66 7.40
CA ASN A 181 10.21 -0.24 6.73
C ASN A 181 8.82 -0.24 7.38
N ALA A 182 8.76 -0.31 8.71
CA ALA A 182 7.51 -0.22 9.46
C ALA A 182 6.81 1.12 9.23
N ARG A 183 7.57 2.21 9.27
CA ARG A 183 7.08 3.56 8.99
C ARG A 183 6.47 3.65 7.59
N LEU A 184 7.18 3.17 6.57
CA LEU A 184 6.66 3.15 5.20
C LEU A 184 5.36 2.35 5.08
N ILE A 185 5.28 1.18 5.73
CA ILE A 185 4.07 0.34 5.75
C ILE A 185 2.90 1.09 6.39
N VAL A 186 3.11 1.72 7.54
CA VAL A 186 2.07 2.47 8.25
C VAL A 186 1.63 3.71 7.47
N GLU A 187 2.57 4.48 6.93
CA GLU A 187 2.27 5.72 6.22
C GLU A 187 1.61 5.48 4.85
N GLU A 188 2.09 4.48 4.10
CA GLU A 188 1.68 4.29 2.70
C GLU A 188 0.63 3.19 2.50
N VAL A 189 0.52 2.22 3.41
CA VAL A 189 -0.39 1.07 3.29
C VAL A 189 -1.45 1.04 4.39
N TYR A 190 -1.12 1.29 5.65
CA TYR A 190 -2.07 1.17 6.77
C TYR A 190 -2.27 2.49 7.52
N ASN A 191 -2.44 3.57 6.75
CA ASN A 191 -2.47 4.94 7.26
C ASN A 191 -3.66 5.27 8.17
N ASP A 192 -4.65 4.39 8.30
CA ASP A 192 -5.80 4.48 9.20
C ASP A 192 -5.68 3.57 10.44
N ASP A 193 -4.66 2.71 10.48
CA ASP A 193 -4.52 1.70 11.53
C ASP A 193 -3.95 2.30 12.82
N ARG A 194 -4.78 2.37 13.86
CA ARG A 194 -4.41 2.96 15.16
C ARG A 194 -3.38 2.11 15.91
N LEU A 195 -3.46 0.78 15.78
CA LEU A 195 -2.56 -0.14 16.48
C LEU A 195 -1.14 -0.01 15.92
N LEU A 196 -0.98 -0.12 14.60
CA LEU A 196 0.34 -0.01 14.00
C LEU A 196 0.98 1.36 14.24
N LYS A 197 0.19 2.44 14.23
CA LYS A 197 0.67 3.79 14.58
C LYS A 197 1.14 3.90 16.04
N MET A 198 0.40 3.30 16.97
CA MET A 198 0.77 3.28 18.38
C MET A 198 2.09 2.52 18.56
N LEU A 199 2.20 1.32 17.98
CA LEU A 199 3.41 0.50 18.06
C LEU A 199 4.62 1.19 17.41
N LEU A 200 4.44 1.83 16.24
CA LEU A 200 5.52 2.58 15.58
C LEU A 200 6.01 3.75 16.44
N ARG A 201 5.10 4.46 17.12
CA ARG A 201 5.46 5.54 18.05
C ARG A 201 6.22 4.99 19.25
N ASP A 202 5.77 3.89 19.83
CA ASP A 202 6.42 3.27 20.99
C ASP A 202 7.82 2.76 20.63
N LEU A 203 7.98 2.17 19.43
CA LEU A 203 9.29 1.77 18.89
C LEU A 203 10.23 2.97 18.75
N PHE A 204 9.76 4.07 18.16
CA PHE A 204 10.55 5.30 18.02
C PHE A 204 11.04 5.83 19.37
N GLN A 205 10.15 5.89 20.38
CA GLN A 205 10.49 6.35 21.72
C GLN A 205 11.53 5.46 22.41
N LEU A 206 11.50 4.14 22.17
CA LEU A 206 12.49 3.23 22.72
C LEU A 206 13.85 3.40 22.04
N MET A 207 13.88 3.54 20.72
CA MET A 207 15.13 3.79 19.98
C MET A 207 15.80 5.07 20.44
N ASP A 208 15.03 6.15 20.60
CA ASP A 208 15.54 7.47 21.04
C ASP A 208 16.12 7.40 22.46
N LYS A 209 15.50 6.63 23.36
CA LYS A 209 16.03 6.39 24.70
C LYS A 209 17.36 5.62 24.67
N VAL A 210 17.44 4.54 23.89
CA VAL A 210 18.66 3.72 23.79
C VAL A 210 19.82 4.54 23.22
N ASP A 211 19.58 5.34 22.17
CA ASP A 211 20.59 6.23 21.60
C ASP A 211 21.10 7.28 22.62
N GLN A 212 20.19 7.88 23.40
CA GLN A 212 20.57 8.80 24.48
C GLN A 212 21.45 8.12 25.55
N TYR A 213 21.10 6.90 25.98
CA TYR A 213 21.91 6.15 26.94
C TYR A 213 23.32 5.83 26.41
N GLU A 214 23.47 5.50 25.12
CA GLU A 214 24.78 5.24 24.50
C GLU A 214 25.64 6.52 24.43
N GLN A 215 25.03 7.66 24.10
CA GLN A 215 25.71 8.96 24.05
C GLN A 215 26.21 9.39 25.44
N ASP A 216 25.40 9.22 26.47
CA ASP A 216 25.77 9.56 27.86
C ASP A 216 26.94 8.71 28.38
N GLN A 217 26.96 7.41 28.08
CA GLN A 217 28.07 6.53 28.46
C GLN A 217 29.38 6.92 27.76
N THR A 218 29.31 7.33 26.49
CA THR A 218 30.49 7.71 25.72
C THR A 218 31.12 9.02 26.24
N GLN A 219 30.32 9.97 26.72
CA GLN A 219 30.80 11.23 27.28
C GLN A 219 31.48 11.08 28.65
N GLN A 220 31.04 10.14 29.48
CA GLN A 220 31.66 9.91 30.81
C GLN A 220 33.07 9.31 30.71
N VAL A 221 33.37 8.52 29.68
CA VAL A 221 34.69 7.91 29.47
C VAL A 221 35.74 8.93 29.00
N HIS A 222 35.32 10.06 28.42
CA HIS A 222 36.21 11.08 27.83
C HIS A 222 36.44 12.31 28.72
N SER A 223 36.07 12.29 30.00
CA SER A 223 36.50 13.33 30.94
C SER A 223 37.96 13.07 31.35
N PRO A 224 38.96 13.82 30.86
CA PRO A 224 40.34 13.61 31.25
C PRO A 224 40.47 13.93 32.74
N ASN A 225 41.03 12.99 33.50
CA ASN A 225 41.48 13.24 34.87
C ASN A 225 42.35 14.50 34.86
N ARG A 226 41.80 15.61 35.35
CA ARG A 226 42.58 16.80 35.69
C ARG A 226 43.38 16.44 36.94
N THR A 227 44.58 15.92 36.72
CA THR A 227 45.59 15.75 37.76
C THR A 227 45.91 17.14 38.30
N ILE A 228 45.71 17.32 39.61
CA ILE A 228 46.10 18.50 40.40
C ILE A 228 47.61 18.45 40.64
#